data_AF-A0A3E1BH65-F1
#
_entry.id   AF-A0A3E1BH65-F1
#
_cell.length_a   1.000
_cell.length_b   1.000
_cell.length_c   1.000
_cell.angle_alpha   90.00
_cell.angle_beta   90.00
_cell.angle_gamma   90.00
#
_symmetry.space_group_name_H-M   'P 1'
#
loop_
_entity.id
_entity.type
_entity.pdbx_description
1 polymer ?
#
loop_
_entity_poly.entity_id
_entity_poly.type
_entity_poly.pdbx_seq_one_letter_code
_entity_poly.pdbx_strand_id
1 'polypeptide(L)'
;MRLKLVTATSLLALCLATTAQSVEINQDGANAVKDTLTKLLPEDMAKSGFISVNPAGTRYEIIYDLAKLLAKVDPAKFAINGLAPFSTFATPLDSGLWNIEGDNKLNVSGHFKGPDEKPTDFAYSIASLGYTGLFDPAISYLRSGTFTAKDIKVSSKSDTEEVHASIVGMDQKLSSTDSAGGNGRIDFAGSGSMSTFVEQVSGLQMPPIEIRADSIDFDAKVNGLPAKQIREIVLFVLDHLDEKELSPENSNKIKGMLKDAFPLLASFSETIGLNNLTVSSQMGNGGVKAFGYNLAVDGPSDAMRFGFGMNAQDISFDSPLMPANYSPFLPTSFELQLAMPNLDFATFGDALMAIDFNAKEPEQSGDEMAKKLFREGRLAVEFPKISAKSEVYDIDVTGKIEGRVDTEKDYSMEATILARDLDKTIAAVQELAKTDPDLNQVSFGIMMVKGFAKTDADGRSRWDISISRDGAVAVNGQVVKGPDAPDQDQGLETDQEQEPDQGQDAAPAPPQQP
;
A
#
# COMPACT_ATOMS: atom_id res chain seq x y z
N MET A 1 8.61 -6.08 11.91
CA MET A 1 9.06 -7.18 11.01
C MET A 1 8.25 -7.31 9.72
N ARG A 2 7.09 -6.63 9.56
CA ARG A 2 6.14 -6.89 8.46
C ARG A 2 6.51 -6.38 7.05
N LEU A 3 7.52 -5.52 6.91
CA LEU A 3 7.99 -5.05 5.58
C LEU A 3 9.29 -5.72 5.10
N LYS A 4 9.93 -6.57 5.93
CA LYS A 4 11.27 -7.12 5.63
C LYS A 4 11.25 -8.45 4.88
N LEU A 5 10.12 -9.14 4.82
CA LEU A 5 10.01 -10.45 4.16
C LEU A 5 9.99 -10.34 2.62
N VAL A 6 9.39 -9.26 2.09
CA VAL A 6 9.38 -8.98 0.64
C VAL A 6 10.76 -8.55 0.14
N THR A 7 11.58 -7.96 1.01
CA THR A 7 12.94 -7.51 0.68
C THR A 7 13.91 -8.67 0.40
N ALA A 8 13.66 -9.86 0.98
CA ALA A 8 14.52 -11.03 0.78
C ALA A 8 14.41 -11.61 -0.64
N THR A 9 13.23 -11.54 -1.26
CA THR A 9 13.03 -11.95 -2.66
C THR A 9 13.58 -10.90 -3.63
N SER A 10 13.53 -9.61 -3.27
CA SER A 10 14.12 -8.53 -4.06
C SER A 10 15.66 -8.55 -4.12
N LEU A 11 16.32 -9.18 -3.14
CA LEU A 11 17.79 -9.31 -3.10
C LEU A 11 18.36 -10.23 -4.18
N LEU A 12 17.54 -11.12 -4.76
CA LEU A 12 17.94 -11.94 -5.93
C LEU A 12 17.83 -11.17 -7.25
N ALA A 13 17.16 -10.02 -7.28
CA ALA A 13 16.88 -9.26 -8.51
C ALA A 13 17.79 -8.02 -8.72
N LEU A 14 18.64 -7.67 -7.76
CA LEU A 14 19.55 -6.52 -7.89
C LEU A 14 20.97 -6.95 -8.21
N CYS A 15 21.47 -6.41 -9.33
CA CYS A 15 22.88 -6.31 -9.72
C CYS A 15 23.48 -7.41 -10.61
N LEU A 16 22.82 -7.84 -11.69
CA LEU A 16 23.57 -8.32 -12.87
C LEU A 16 23.85 -7.14 -13.82
N ALA A 17 24.59 -6.12 -13.40
CA ALA A 17 24.93 -5.00 -14.30
C ALA A 17 25.98 -5.40 -15.37
N THR A 18 25.80 -6.49 -16.12
CA THR A 18 26.83 -6.91 -17.09
C THR A 18 26.92 -5.90 -18.23
N THR A 19 28.13 -5.56 -18.65
CA THR A 19 28.32 -4.94 -19.95
C THR A 19 28.09 -6.03 -21.00
N ALA A 20 27.19 -5.74 -21.94
CA ALA A 20 26.66 -6.67 -22.95
C ALA A 20 27.66 -7.07 -24.05
N GLN A 21 28.90 -7.36 -23.71
CA GLN A 21 29.85 -7.94 -24.66
C GLN A 21 30.04 -9.41 -24.34
N SER A 22 29.97 -10.23 -25.38
CA SER A 22 30.18 -11.69 -25.38
C SER A 22 31.34 -12.07 -24.47
N VAL A 23 31.03 -12.34 -23.20
CA VAL A 23 32.04 -12.73 -22.25
C VAL A 23 32.39 -14.18 -22.58
N GLU A 24 33.60 -14.42 -23.07
CA GLU A 24 34.08 -15.78 -23.29
C GLU A 24 33.96 -16.57 -21.98
N ILE A 25 33.42 -17.80 -22.05
CA ILE A 25 33.27 -18.67 -20.88
C ILE A 25 34.65 -19.18 -20.45
N ASN A 26 35.34 -18.36 -19.69
CA ASN A 26 36.68 -18.59 -19.17
C ASN A 26 36.83 -17.82 -17.84
N GLN A 27 38.00 -17.93 -17.22
CA GLN A 27 38.24 -17.33 -15.91
C GLN A 27 38.22 -15.79 -15.95
N ASP A 28 38.70 -15.17 -17.02
CA ASP A 28 38.67 -13.71 -17.17
C ASP A 28 37.23 -13.21 -17.25
N GLY A 29 36.38 -13.95 -17.95
CA GLY A 29 34.96 -13.68 -18.01
C GLY A 29 34.24 -13.85 -16.68
N ALA A 30 34.58 -14.89 -15.92
CA ALA A 30 34.07 -15.09 -14.58
C ALA A 30 34.48 -13.93 -13.64
N ASN A 31 35.72 -13.45 -13.75
CA ASN A 31 36.20 -12.29 -13.00
C ASN A 31 35.41 -11.02 -13.38
N ALA A 32 35.16 -10.79 -14.67
CA ALA A 32 34.37 -9.64 -15.13
C ALA A 32 32.93 -9.65 -14.61
N VAL A 33 32.28 -10.82 -14.59
CA VAL A 33 30.94 -11.01 -14.00
C VAL A 33 31.01 -10.74 -12.49
N LYS A 34 32.01 -11.27 -11.78
CA LYS A 34 32.19 -11.02 -10.35
C LYS A 34 32.38 -9.53 -10.04
N ASP A 35 33.27 -8.86 -10.77
CA ASP A 35 33.56 -7.45 -10.58
C ASP A 35 32.29 -6.61 -10.74
N THR A 36 31.50 -6.95 -11.75
CA THR A 36 30.17 -6.37 -11.98
C THR A 36 29.23 -6.55 -10.79
N LEU A 37 29.07 -7.78 -10.28
CA LEU A 37 28.20 -8.09 -9.13
C LEU A 37 28.63 -7.33 -7.86
N THR A 38 29.93 -7.11 -7.70
CA THR A 38 30.49 -6.47 -6.49
C THR A 38 30.66 -4.95 -6.60
N LYS A 39 30.49 -4.37 -7.79
CA LYS A 39 30.84 -2.96 -8.09
C LYS A 39 30.13 -1.94 -7.20
N LEU A 40 28.87 -2.21 -6.82
CA LEU A 40 28.04 -1.30 -6.02
C LEU A 40 28.02 -1.65 -4.53
N LEU A 41 28.81 -2.64 -4.11
CA LEU A 41 28.86 -3.05 -2.72
C LEU A 41 29.91 -2.22 -1.97
N PRO A 42 29.66 -1.93 -0.68
CA PRO A 42 30.70 -1.46 0.23
C PRO A 42 31.99 -2.30 0.10
N GLU A 43 33.14 -1.63 0.18
CA GLU A 43 34.44 -2.24 -0.10
C GLU A 43 34.73 -3.48 0.76
N ASP A 44 34.28 -3.46 2.02
CA ASP A 44 34.43 -4.57 2.96
C ASP A 44 33.56 -5.78 2.58
N MET A 45 32.34 -5.56 2.09
CA MET A 45 31.49 -6.61 1.54
C MET A 45 32.05 -7.16 0.24
N ALA A 46 32.43 -6.29 -0.71
CA ALA A 46 33.00 -6.70 -2.01
C ALA A 46 34.23 -7.61 -1.83
N LYS A 47 35.07 -7.32 -0.82
CA LYS A 47 36.29 -8.07 -0.52
C LYS A 47 36.10 -9.29 0.38
N SER A 48 34.91 -9.50 0.97
CA SER A 48 34.65 -10.62 1.88
C SER A 48 34.69 -12.00 1.20
N GLY A 49 34.59 -12.03 -0.14
CA GLY A 49 34.55 -13.27 -0.91
C GLY A 49 33.23 -14.03 -0.80
N PHE A 50 32.16 -13.38 -0.35
CA PHE A 50 30.80 -13.94 -0.30
C PHE A 50 30.22 -14.20 -1.69
N ILE A 51 30.73 -13.55 -2.73
CA ILE A 51 30.41 -13.84 -4.14
C ILE A 51 31.64 -14.46 -4.81
N SER A 52 31.47 -15.63 -5.41
CA SER A 52 32.42 -16.21 -6.35
C SER A 52 31.74 -16.55 -7.66
N VAL A 53 32.48 -16.43 -8.76
CA VAL A 53 31.99 -16.78 -10.10
C VAL A 53 33.00 -17.72 -10.72
N ASN A 54 32.52 -18.85 -11.25
CA ASN A 54 33.34 -19.88 -11.87
C ASN A 54 32.82 -20.19 -13.28
N PRO A 55 33.69 -20.46 -14.26
CA PRO A 55 33.27 -21.07 -15.53
C PRO A 55 32.72 -22.48 -15.28
N ALA A 56 31.59 -22.81 -15.89
CA ALA A 56 30.90 -24.09 -15.72
C ALA A 56 30.36 -24.59 -17.07
N GLY A 57 31.23 -25.16 -17.90
CA GLY A 57 30.85 -25.61 -19.25
C GLY A 57 30.59 -24.42 -20.18
N THR A 58 29.34 -24.22 -20.60
CA THR A 58 28.92 -23.13 -21.49
C THR A 58 28.29 -21.94 -20.77
N ARG A 59 28.43 -21.87 -19.44
CA ARG A 59 27.79 -20.88 -18.56
C ARG A 59 28.70 -20.53 -17.40
N TYR A 60 28.32 -19.55 -16.60
CA TYR A 60 28.96 -19.27 -15.31
C TYR A 60 28.11 -19.80 -14.17
N GLU A 61 28.79 -20.30 -13.13
CA GLU A 61 28.20 -20.56 -11.83
C GLU A 61 28.54 -19.38 -10.90
N ILE A 62 27.51 -18.74 -10.37
CA ILE A 62 27.61 -17.67 -9.39
C ILE A 62 27.21 -18.26 -8.04
N ILE A 63 28.13 -18.25 -7.08
CA ILE A 63 27.93 -18.80 -5.74
C ILE A 63 27.87 -17.65 -4.73
N TYR A 64 26.83 -17.64 -3.91
CA TYR A 64 26.61 -16.69 -2.82
C TYR A 64 26.77 -17.40 -1.47
N ASP A 65 27.87 -17.14 -0.79
CA ASP A 65 28.19 -17.65 0.54
C ASP A 65 27.99 -16.56 1.61
N LEU A 66 26.73 -16.40 2.00
CA LEU A 66 26.30 -15.37 2.96
C LEU A 66 26.92 -15.54 4.35
N ALA A 67 27.41 -16.74 4.71
CA ALA A 67 28.07 -16.97 6.00
C ALA A 67 29.34 -16.12 6.15
N LYS A 68 30.02 -15.82 5.04
CA LYS A 68 31.22 -14.95 5.04
C LYS A 68 30.92 -13.52 5.47
N LEU A 69 29.69 -13.03 5.28
CA LEU A 69 29.27 -11.69 5.72
C LEU A 69 29.11 -11.61 7.24
N LEU A 70 28.94 -12.75 7.91
CA LEU A 70 28.66 -12.83 9.33
C LEU A 70 29.90 -13.09 10.19
N ALA A 71 31.07 -13.23 9.58
CA ALA A 71 32.32 -13.57 10.28
C ALA A 71 32.75 -12.56 11.36
N LYS A 72 32.29 -11.31 11.28
CA LYS A 72 32.59 -10.24 12.25
C LYS A 72 31.47 -10.01 13.27
N VAL A 73 30.36 -10.74 13.16
CA VAL A 73 29.22 -10.59 14.07
C VAL A 73 29.53 -11.29 15.38
N ASP A 74 29.25 -10.62 16.50
CA ASP A 74 29.41 -11.20 17.84
C ASP A 74 28.40 -12.36 18.03
N PRO A 75 28.86 -13.62 18.17
CA PRO A 75 27.98 -14.78 18.32
C PRO A 75 27.15 -14.74 19.61
N ALA A 76 27.56 -13.94 20.60
CA ALA A 76 26.78 -13.74 21.82
C ALA A 76 25.52 -12.86 21.58
N LYS A 77 25.54 -12.04 20.53
CA LYS A 77 24.40 -11.18 20.12
C LYS A 77 23.59 -11.77 19.00
N PHE A 78 24.22 -12.51 18.09
CA PHE A 78 23.56 -13.12 16.94
C PHE A 78 24.33 -14.36 16.48
N ALA A 79 23.65 -15.49 16.35
CA ALA A 79 24.20 -16.68 15.71
C ALA A 79 23.19 -17.26 14.72
N ILE A 80 23.70 -17.84 13.64
CA ILE A 80 22.90 -18.56 12.64
C ILE A 80 23.66 -19.82 12.22
N ASN A 81 22.92 -20.91 12.09
CA ASN A 81 23.39 -22.21 11.66
C ASN A 81 22.66 -22.63 10.38
N GLY A 82 23.26 -23.52 9.59
CA GLY A 82 22.63 -24.10 8.40
C GLY A 82 22.66 -23.23 7.14
N LEU A 83 23.37 -22.10 7.16
CA LEU A 83 23.48 -21.17 6.03
C LEU A 83 24.41 -21.77 4.96
N ALA A 84 23.83 -22.56 4.06
CA ALA A 84 24.52 -23.13 2.91
C ALA A 84 24.66 -22.07 1.79
N PRO A 85 25.73 -22.12 0.98
CA PRO A 85 25.84 -21.27 -0.19
C PRO A 85 24.72 -21.52 -1.21
N PHE A 86 24.24 -20.45 -1.84
CA PHE A 86 23.32 -20.51 -2.97
C PHE A 86 24.10 -20.55 -4.29
N SER A 87 23.58 -21.25 -5.29
CA SER A 87 24.15 -21.28 -6.63
C SER A 87 23.13 -20.80 -7.67
N THR A 88 23.61 -19.96 -8.58
CA THR A 88 22.87 -19.46 -9.76
C THR A 88 23.72 -19.72 -10.99
N PHE A 89 23.11 -20.28 -12.03
CA PHE A 89 23.75 -20.39 -13.34
C PHE A 89 23.34 -19.23 -14.24
N ALA A 90 24.33 -18.63 -14.91
CA ALA A 90 24.14 -17.54 -15.86
C ALA A 90 24.75 -17.92 -17.21
N THR A 91 23.90 -18.03 -18.23
CA THR A 91 24.29 -18.46 -19.58
C THR A 91 24.12 -17.29 -20.55
N PRO A 92 25.19 -16.72 -21.11
CA PRO A 92 25.08 -15.69 -22.14
C PRO A 92 24.47 -16.29 -23.42
N LEU A 93 23.67 -15.50 -24.12
CA LEU A 93 23.02 -15.87 -25.39
C LEU A 93 23.55 -14.99 -26.54
N ASP A 94 23.44 -15.48 -27.76
CA ASP A 94 23.84 -14.75 -28.98
C ASP A 94 23.08 -13.42 -29.16
N SER A 95 21.90 -13.30 -28.56
CA SER A 95 21.11 -12.05 -28.54
C SER A 95 21.67 -10.97 -27.60
N GLY A 96 22.69 -11.28 -26.81
CA GLY A 96 23.21 -10.41 -25.74
C GLY A 96 22.43 -10.51 -24.42
N LEU A 97 21.35 -11.29 -24.40
CA LEU A 97 20.59 -11.62 -23.20
C LEU A 97 21.24 -12.77 -22.43
N TRP A 98 20.79 -13.00 -21.21
CA TRP A 98 21.36 -14.03 -20.33
C TRP A 98 20.25 -14.90 -19.74
N ASN A 99 20.33 -16.21 -19.93
CA ASN A 99 19.48 -17.14 -19.19
C ASN A 99 20.04 -17.29 -17.78
N ILE A 100 19.19 -17.02 -16.78
CA ILE A 100 19.50 -17.17 -15.36
C ILE A 100 18.63 -18.29 -14.81
N GLU A 101 19.22 -19.23 -14.09
CA GLU A 101 18.50 -20.32 -13.47
C GLU A 101 19.11 -20.72 -12.12
N GLY A 102 18.29 -21.22 -11.22
CA GLY A 102 18.74 -21.76 -9.95
C GLY A 102 17.70 -22.67 -9.33
N ASP A 103 18.20 -23.63 -8.56
CA ASP A 103 17.41 -24.52 -7.71
C ASP A 103 18.13 -24.64 -6.39
N ASN A 104 17.57 -24.00 -5.38
CA ASN A 104 18.19 -23.83 -4.09
C ASN A 104 17.23 -24.25 -2.97
N LYS A 105 17.77 -24.36 -1.77
CA LYS A 105 16.99 -24.57 -0.55
C LYS A 105 17.65 -23.80 0.57
N LEU A 106 16.86 -23.44 1.57
CA LEU A 106 17.36 -22.79 2.78
C LEU A 106 16.83 -23.53 3.99
N ASN A 107 17.68 -23.79 4.96
CA ASN A 107 17.25 -24.30 6.26
C ASN A 107 18.20 -23.77 7.30
N VAL A 108 17.78 -22.69 7.96
CA VAL A 108 18.58 -21.99 8.95
C VAL A 108 17.86 -21.95 10.28
N SER A 109 18.65 -21.94 11.34
CA SER A 109 18.18 -21.71 12.69
C SER A 109 19.21 -20.93 13.46
N GLY A 110 18.79 -20.13 14.41
CA GLY A 110 19.71 -19.31 15.17
C GLY A 110 19.04 -18.61 16.32
N HIS A 111 19.78 -17.68 16.90
CA HIS A 111 19.29 -16.81 17.96
C HIS A 111 19.81 -15.40 17.76
N PHE A 112 19.08 -14.41 18.26
CA PHE A 112 19.53 -13.03 18.34
C PHE A 112 19.08 -12.41 19.65
N LYS A 113 19.79 -11.35 20.09
CA LYS A 113 19.37 -10.54 21.24
C LYS A 113 18.69 -9.26 20.78
N GLY A 114 17.51 -9.00 21.32
CA GLY A 114 16.79 -7.75 21.12
C GLY A 114 17.41 -6.57 21.90
N PRO A 115 16.85 -5.36 21.76
CA PRO A 115 17.26 -4.20 22.57
C PRO A 115 17.15 -4.40 24.09
N ASP A 116 16.33 -5.37 24.52
CA ASP A 116 16.15 -5.80 25.90
C ASP A 116 17.18 -6.85 26.35
N GLU A 117 18.19 -7.16 25.52
CA GLU A 117 19.26 -8.13 25.74
C GLU A 117 18.78 -9.58 25.97
N LYS A 118 17.51 -9.86 25.67
CA LYS A 118 16.92 -11.19 25.78
C LYS A 118 17.07 -11.97 24.48
N PRO A 119 17.35 -13.29 24.56
CA PRO A 119 17.47 -14.13 23.37
C PRO A 119 16.10 -14.39 22.74
N THR A 120 16.07 -14.38 21.42
CA THR A 120 14.97 -14.87 20.59
C THR A 120 15.53 -15.91 19.64
N ASP A 121 15.01 -17.13 19.73
CA ASP A 121 15.34 -18.21 18.82
C ASP A 121 14.50 -18.09 17.54
N PHE A 122 15.09 -18.45 16.41
CA PHE A 122 14.38 -18.49 15.14
C PHE A 122 14.76 -19.72 14.32
N ALA A 123 13.83 -20.15 13.47
CA ALA A 123 14.11 -21.06 12.37
C ALA A 123 13.40 -20.57 11.11
N TYR A 124 14.07 -20.75 9.97
CA TYR A 124 13.54 -20.40 8.66
C TYR A 124 13.95 -21.46 7.67
N SER A 125 12.98 -22.00 6.94
CA SER A 125 13.26 -23.00 5.91
C SER A 125 12.43 -22.79 4.65
N ILE A 126 13.03 -23.13 3.51
CA ILE A 126 12.43 -23.26 2.19
C ILE A 126 12.95 -24.60 1.65
N ALA A 127 12.07 -25.57 1.45
CA ALA A 127 12.49 -26.90 1.00
C ALA A 127 13.00 -26.90 -0.44
N SER A 128 12.42 -26.05 -1.29
CA SER A 128 12.83 -25.83 -2.68
C SER A 128 12.51 -24.40 -3.10
N LEU A 129 13.46 -23.76 -3.77
CA LEU A 129 13.41 -22.43 -4.35
C LEU A 129 13.96 -22.54 -5.78
N GLY A 130 13.06 -22.67 -6.75
CA GLY A 130 13.41 -22.80 -8.16
C GLY A 130 13.09 -21.52 -8.92
N TYR A 131 13.99 -21.08 -9.79
CA TYR A 131 13.75 -19.94 -10.67
C TYR A 131 14.42 -20.09 -12.02
N THR A 132 13.80 -19.51 -13.03
CA THR A 132 14.36 -19.29 -14.37
C THR A 132 14.02 -17.89 -14.83
N GLY A 133 14.89 -17.28 -15.62
CA GLY A 133 14.63 -15.95 -16.16
C GLY A 133 15.53 -15.60 -17.33
N LEU A 134 15.07 -14.63 -18.12
CA LEU A 134 15.80 -14.05 -19.23
C LEU A 134 16.22 -12.64 -18.84
N PHE A 135 17.49 -12.49 -18.47
CA PHE A 135 18.07 -11.23 -18.04
C PHE A 135 18.53 -10.39 -19.24
N ASP A 136 18.17 -9.10 -19.23
CA ASP A 136 18.61 -8.11 -20.20
C ASP A 136 19.53 -7.08 -19.53
N PRO A 137 20.85 -7.13 -19.84
CA PRO A 137 21.80 -6.20 -19.27
C PRO A 137 21.52 -4.72 -19.62
N ALA A 138 20.85 -4.44 -20.74
CA ALA A 138 20.55 -3.09 -21.19
C ALA A 138 19.59 -2.36 -20.25
N ILE A 139 18.63 -3.10 -19.68
CA ILE A 139 17.69 -2.59 -18.65
C ILE A 139 18.08 -3.02 -17.22
N SER A 140 19.14 -3.83 -17.10
CA SER A 140 19.59 -4.45 -15.84
C SER A 140 18.48 -5.18 -15.08
N TYR A 141 17.62 -5.87 -15.82
CA TYR A 141 16.45 -6.54 -15.29
C TYR A 141 15.99 -7.70 -16.19
N LEU A 142 15.02 -8.48 -15.72
CA LEU A 142 14.47 -9.63 -16.43
C LEU A 142 13.41 -9.23 -17.47
N ARG A 143 13.55 -9.73 -18.70
CA ARG A 143 12.52 -9.75 -19.76
C ARG A 143 11.44 -10.78 -19.49
N SER A 144 11.79 -11.88 -18.83
CA SER A 144 10.84 -12.84 -18.30
C SER A 144 11.41 -13.58 -17.10
N GLY A 145 10.55 -14.09 -16.24
CA GLY A 145 10.95 -14.91 -15.10
C GLY A 145 9.81 -15.81 -14.62
N THR A 146 10.19 -16.99 -14.12
CA THR A 146 9.31 -17.87 -13.34
C THR A 146 10.01 -18.20 -12.04
N PHE A 147 9.30 -18.06 -10.92
CA PHE A 147 9.83 -18.30 -9.59
C PHE A 147 8.88 -19.21 -8.83
N THR A 148 9.44 -20.17 -8.10
CA THR A 148 8.68 -21.14 -7.33
C THR A 148 9.34 -21.36 -5.98
N ALA A 149 8.54 -21.49 -4.93
CA ALA A 149 9.03 -21.92 -3.62
C ALA A 149 8.07 -22.94 -3.01
N LYS A 150 8.60 -23.89 -2.24
CA LYS A 150 7.83 -24.96 -1.59
C LYS A 150 8.19 -25.11 -0.12
N ASP A 151 7.19 -25.44 0.68
CA ASP A 151 7.29 -25.71 2.12
C ASP A 151 8.09 -24.63 2.85
N ILE A 152 7.63 -23.38 2.72
CA ILE A 152 8.21 -22.25 3.46
C ILE A 152 7.71 -22.35 4.90
N LYS A 153 8.64 -22.32 5.86
CA LYS A 153 8.32 -22.34 7.29
C LYS A 153 9.17 -21.34 8.03
N VAL A 154 8.53 -20.62 8.94
CA VAL A 154 9.16 -19.64 9.83
C VAL A 154 8.71 -19.97 11.24
N SER A 155 9.63 -19.99 12.18
CA SER A 155 9.30 -20.01 13.60
C SER A 155 10.17 -19.02 14.36
N SER A 156 9.60 -18.34 15.33
CA SER A 156 10.31 -17.45 16.23
C SER A 156 9.81 -17.65 17.65
N LYS A 157 10.72 -17.64 18.62
CA LYS A 157 10.39 -17.84 20.03
C LYS A 157 11.23 -16.94 20.92
N SER A 158 10.56 -16.05 21.66
CA SER A 158 11.15 -15.27 22.75
C SER A 158 10.65 -15.80 24.10
N ASP A 159 10.96 -15.10 25.18
CA ASP A 159 10.40 -15.39 26.50
C ASP A 159 8.92 -15.01 26.64
N THR A 160 8.42 -14.12 25.77
CA THR A 160 7.05 -13.59 25.84
C THR A 160 6.13 -14.10 24.74
N GLU A 161 6.68 -14.49 23.59
CA GLU A 161 5.92 -14.73 22.36
C GLU A 161 6.50 -15.90 21.56
N GLU A 162 5.63 -16.67 20.92
CA GLU A 162 5.98 -17.72 19.97
C GLU A 162 5.12 -17.57 18.71
N VAL A 163 5.79 -17.53 17.56
CA VAL A 163 5.18 -17.36 16.23
C VAL A 163 5.61 -18.53 15.34
N HIS A 164 4.65 -19.14 14.65
CA HIS A 164 4.87 -20.12 13.59
C HIS A 164 4.13 -19.68 12.34
N ALA A 165 4.80 -19.65 11.20
CA ALA A 165 4.17 -19.36 9.92
C ALA A 165 4.59 -20.38 8.87
N SER A 166 3.68 -20.71 7.95
CA SER A 166 3.97 -21.61 6.84
C SER A 166 3.20 -21.25 5.57
N ILE A 167 3.80 -21.58 4.43
CA ILE A 167 3.22 -21.50 3.10
C ILE A 167 3.60 -22.80 2.38
N VAL A 168 2.62 -23.50 1.81
CA VAL A 168 2.85 -24.78 1.13
C VAL A 168 3.57 -24.57 -0.20
N GLY A 169 3.10 -23.61 -1.00
CA GLY A 169 3.66 -23.35 -2.31
C GLY A 169 3.48 -21.90 -2.72
N MET A 170 4.45 -21.39 -3.47
CA MET A 170 4.42 -20.09 -4.12
C MET A 170 4.82 -20.27 -5.58
N ASP A 171 4.11 -19.61 -6.48
CA ASP A 171 4.46 -19.48 -7.89
C ASP A 171 4.33 -18.03 -8.32
N GLN A 172 5.29 -17.56 -9.12
CA GLN A 172 5.29 -16.20 -9.63
C GLN A 172 5.82 -16.19 -11.06
N LYS A 173 5.28 -15.26 -11.85
CA LYS A 173 5.71 -14.96 -13.21
C LYS A 173 5.99 -13.47 -13.32
N LEU A 174 6.95 -13.16 -14.18
CA LEU A 174 7.35 -11.82 -14.51
C LEU A 174 7.54 -11.73 -16.02
N SER A 175 7.17 -10.60 -16.60
CA SER A 175 7.50 -10.25 -17.98
C SER A 175 7.80 -8.77 -18.07
N SER A 176 8.74 -8.40 -18.94
CA SER A 176 8.96 -7.02 -19.34
C SER A 176 9.22 -6.88 -20.83
N THR A 177 8.65 -5.84 -21.42
CA THR A 177 8.71 -5.57 -22.87
C THR A 177 8.96 -4.09 -23.11
N ASP A 178 9.55 -3.76 -24.25
CA ASP A 178 9.67 -2.35 -24.63
C ASP A 178 8.27 -1.75 -24.79
N SER A 179 8.07 -0.57 -24.19
CA SER A 179 6.78 0.09 -24.21
C SER A 179 6.46 0.60 -25.62
N ALA A 180 5.19 0.53 -26.01
CA ALA A 180 4.74 1.03 -27.32
C ALA A 180 5.04 2.53 -27.52
N GLY A 181 5.19 3.30 -26.44
CA GLY A 181 5.57 4.72 -26.49
C GLY A 181 7.03 5.00 -26.88
N GLY A 182 7.88 3.98 -26.99
CA GLY A 182 9.29 4.13 -27.37
C GLY A 182 10.18 4.74 -26.29
N ASN A 183 11.32 5.34 -26.69
CA ASN A 183 12.27 6.06 -25.84
C ASN A 183 12.93 5.24 -24.71
N GLY A 184 13.07 3.92 -24.88
CA GLY A 184 13.71 3.06 -23.88
C GLY A 184 12.88 2.86 -22.60
N ARG A 185 11.57 3.14 -22.67
CA ARG A 185 10.63 2.83 -21.58
C ARG A 185 10.19 1.37 -21.65
N ILE A 186 9.91 0.79 -20.49
CA ILE A 186 9.63 -0.63 -20.33
C ILE A 186 8.27 -0.82 -19.66
N ASP A 187 7.47 -1.73 -20.18
CA ASP A 187 6.25 -2.23 -19.57
C ASP A 187 6.60 -3.50 -18.77
N PHE A 188 6.12 -3.58 -17.53
CA PHE A 188 6.29 -4.69 -16.60
C PHE A 188 4.94 -5.30 -16.28
N ALA A 189 4.90 -6.62 -16.21
CA ALA A 189 3.77 -7.35 -15.65
C ALA A 189 4.29 -8.50 -14.78
N GLY A 190 3.69 -8.65 -13.60
CA GLY A 190 3.95 -9.73 -12.68
C GLY A 190 2.65 -10.32 -12.17
N SER A 191 2.63 -11.62 -11.94
CA SER A 191 1.47 -12.34 -11.39
C SER A 191 1.95 -13.51 -10.56
N GLY A 192 1.17 -13.95 -9.58
CA GLY A 192 1.51 -15.16 -8.83
C GLY A 192 0.48 -15.54 -7.79
N SER A 193 0.71 -16.71 -7.19
CA SER A 193 -0.10 -17.23 -6.11
C SER A 193 0.77 -17.74 -4.95
N MET A 194 0.21 -17.67 -3.74
CA MET A 194 0.69 -18.36 -2.55
C MET A 194 -0.43 -19.26 -2.07
N SER A 195 -0.10 -20.51 -1.70
CA SER A 195 -1.07 -21.51 -1.30
C SER A 195 -0.90 -21.92 0.15
N THR A 196 -2.03 -22.09 0.83
CA THR A 196 -2.14 -22.58 2.21
C THR A 196 -1.23 -21.80 3.16
N PHE A 197 -1.54 -20.52 3.32
CA PHE A 197 -0.93 -19.68 4.35
C PHE A 197 -1.51 -20.05 5.71
N VAL A 198 -0.63 -20.22 6.70
CA VAL A 198 -0.99 -20.41 8.10
C VAL A 198 -0.01 -19.61 8.95
N GLU A 199 -0.51 -18.79 9.86
CA GLU A 199 0.26 -18.12 10.91
C GLU A 199 -0.39 -18.40 12.26
N GLN A 200 0.40 -18.83 13.24
CA GLN A 200 -0.01 -19.05 14.61
C GLN A 200 0.85 -18.15 15.50
N VAL A 201 0.19 -17.36 16.35
CA VAL A 201 0.85 -16.46 17.30
C VAL A 201 0.34 -16.80 18.69
N SER A 202 1.24 -16.87 19.67
CA SER A 202 0.89 -17.12 21.06
C SER A 202 1.86 -16.38 22.00
N GLY A 203 1.44 -16.13 23.23
CA GLY A 203 2.29 -15.50 24.23
C GLY A 203 1.84 -15.81 25.65
N LEU A 204 2.64 -15.39 26.65
CA LEU A 204 2.39 -15.71 28.06
C LEU A 204 0.98 -15.32 28.56
N GLN A 205 0.44 -14.20 28.05
CA GLN A 205 -0.88 -13.68 28.40
C GLN A 205 -1.85 -13.69 27.20
N MET A 206 -1.42 -14.22 26.06
CA MET A 206 -2.17 -14.22 24.81
C MET A 206 -2.38 -15.67 24.36
N PRO A 207 -3.59 -16.22 24.51
CA PRO A 207 -3.93 -17.52 23.96
C PRO A 207 -3.60 -17.59 22.47
N PRO A 208 -3.33 -18.80 21.92
CA PRO A 208 -3.02 -18.95 20.52
C PRO A 208 -4.09 -18.36 19.59
N ILE A 209 -3.63 -17.56 18.63
CA ILE A 209 -4.41 -17.04 17.52
C ILE A 209 -3.86 -17.67 16.25
N GLU A 210 -4.73 -18.25 15.43
CA GLU A 210 -4.40 -18.82 14.13
C GLU A 210 -5.03 -17.98 13.02
N ILE A 211 -4.24 -17.62 12.02
CA ILE A 211 -4.66 -16.93 10.79
C ILE A 211 -4.36 -17.86 9.63
N ARG A 212 -5.34 -18.08 8.75
CA ARG A 212 -5.19 -18.96 7.58
C ARG A 212 -5.78 -18.35 6.33
N ALA A 213 -5.20 -18.66 5.18
CA ALA A 213 -5.80 -18.42 3.87
C ALA A 213 -5.46 -19.59 2.94
N ASP A 214 -6.41 -20.02 2.12
CA ASP A 214 -6.19 -21.12 1.17
C ASP A 214 -5.34 -20.66 -0.01
N SER A 215 -5.56 -19.44 -0.49
CA SER A 215 -4.64 -18.78 -1.42
C SER A 215 -4.58 -17.27 -1.23
N ILE A 216 -3.45 -16.71 -1.66
CA ILE A 216 -3.23 -15.29 -1.87
C ILE A 216 -2.75 -15.13 -3.30
N ASP A 217 -3.55 -14.48 -4.12
CA ASP A 217 -3.30 -14.27 -5.55
C ASP A 217 -2.96 -12.79 -5.77
N PHE A 218 -2.00 -12.50 -6.64
CA PHE A 218 -1.65 -11.12 -7.00
C PHE A 218 -1.37 -10.97 -8.49
N ASP A 219 -1.72 -9.80 -9.02
CA ASP A 219 -1.35 -9.33 -10.35
C ASP A 219 -0.93 -7.87 -10.26
N ALA A 220 0.15 -7.51 -10.93
CA ALA A 220 0.66 -6.16 -10.98
C ALA A 220 1.15 -5.82 -12.40
N LYS A 221 0.89 -4.59 -12.85
CA LYS A 221 1.37 -4.07 -14.14
C LYS A 221 1.84 -2.63 -13.98
N VAL A 222 2.95 -2.31 -14.64
CA VAL A 222 3.49 -0.95 -14.72
C VAL A 222 3.86 -0.69 -16.16
N ASN A 223 3.26 0.32 -16.79
CA ASN A 223 3.55 0.65 -18.17
C ASN A 223 4.39 1.92 -18.25
N GLY A 224 5.29 1.98 -19.23
CA GLY A 224 6.07 3.17 -19.55
C GLY A 224 7.12 3.55 -18.51
N LEU A 225 7.70 2.59 -17.78
CA LEU A 225 8.73 2.88 -16.77
C LEU A 225 10.06 3.24 -17.46
N PRO A 226 10.72 4.35 -17.09
CA PRO A 226 12.03 4.76 -17.61
C PRO A 226 13.16 4.02 -16.88
N ALA A 227 13.21 2.69 -17.00
CA ALA A 227 14.09 1.82 -16.19
C ALA A 227 15.58 2.21 -16.29
N LYS A 228 16.03 2.61 -17.47
CA LYS A 228 17.40 3.07 -17.71
C LYS A 228 17.70 4.36 -16.94
N GLN A 229 16.83 5.36 -17.03
CA GLN A 229 17.00 6.65 -16.36
C GLN A 229 16.96 6.49 -14.83
N ILE A 230 16.05 5.66 -14.31
CA ILE A 230 15.99 5.34 -12.87
C ILE A 230 17.32 4.73 -12.40
N ARG A 231 17.87 3.78 -13.15
CA ARG A 231 19.18 3.19 -12.85
C ARG A 231 20.28 4.26 -12.82
N GLU A 232 20.34 5.13 -13.83
CA GLU A 232 21.34 6.19 -13.91
C GLU A 232 21.23 7.20 -12.75
N ILE A 233 20.00 7.53 -12.33
CA ILE A 233 19.72 8.34 -11.13
C ILE A 233 20.26 7.66 -9.87
N VAL A 234 19.99 6.36 -9.67
CA VAL A 234 20.47 5.60 -8.50
C VAL A 234 22.00 5.57 -8.48
N LEU A 235 22.64 5.26 -9.61
CA LEU A 235 24.09 5.25 -9.71
C LEU A 235 24.69 6.63 -9.39
N PHE A 236 24.07 7.70 -9.91
CA PHE A 236 24.49 9.06 -9.60
C PHE A 236 24.39 9.36 -8.11
N VAL A 237 23.27 9.01 -7.45
CA VAL A 237 23.12 9.23 -6.01
C VAL A 237 24.16 8.45 -5.22
N LEU A 238 24.39 7.17 -5.56
CA LEU A 238 25.39 6.32 -4.92
C LEU A 238 26.81 6.90 -5.03
N ASP A 239 27.19 7.42 -6.21
CA ASP A 239 28.50 8.02 -6.46
C ASP A 239 28.75 9.30 -5.63
N HIS A 240 27.70 9.92 -5.09
CA HIS A 240 27.77 11.19 -4.35
C HIS A 240 27.21 11.09 -2.91
N LEU A 241 26.97 9.89 -2.38
CA LEU A 241 26.38 9.70 -1.04
C LEU A 241 27.20 10.30 0.11
N ASP A 242 28.52 10.33 -0.03
CA ASP A 242 29.43 10.85 1.00
C ASP A 242 29.65 12.36 0.89
N GLU A 243 29.11 13.00 -0.16
CA GLU A 243 29.17 14.45 -0.33
C GLU A 243 28.15 15.12 0.58
N LYS A 244 28.59 16.08 1.41
CA LYS A 244 27.69 16.83 2.30
C LYS A 244 26.72 17.73 1.55
N GLU A 245 27.16 18.26 0.41
CA GLU A 245 26.40 19.15 -0.47
C GLU A 245 26.79 18.83 -1.91
N LEU A 246 25.81 18.81 -2.81
CA LEU A 246 26.07 18.61 -4.23
C LEU A 246 26.63 19.90 -4.84
N SER A 247 27.68 19.77 -5.65
CA SER A 247 28.15 20.89 -6.47
C SER A 247 27.02 21.43 -7.36
N PRO A 248 27.01 22.72 -7.74
CA PRO A 248 25.98 23.26 -8.64
C PRO A 248 25.86 22.49 -9.97
N GLU A 249 26.97 21.97 -10.49
CA GLU A 249 27.00 21.13 -11.69
C GLU A 249 26.27 19.80 -11.46
N ASN A 250 26.57 19.13 -10.35
CA ASN A 250 25.95 17.87 -9.96
C ASN A 250 24.45 18.03 -9.63
N SER A 251 24.08 19.14 -8.99
CA SER A 251 22.67 19.51 -8.76
C SER A 251 21.91 19.70 -10.07
N ASN A 252 22.50 20.39 -11.05
CA ASN A 252 21.89 20.52 -12.39
C ASN A 252 21.81 19.19 -13.13
N LYS A 253 22.83 18.33 -12.97
CA LYS A 253 22.88 17.02 -13.62
C LYS A 253 21.78 16.09 -13.11
N ILE A 254 21.58 15.98 -11.79
CA ILE A 254 20.51 15.15 -11.23
C ILE A 254 19.12 15.69 -11.61
N LYS A 255 18.94 17.03 -11.65
CA LYS A 255 17.71 17.65 -12.16
C LYS A 255 17.43 17.26 -13.61
N GLY A 256 18.45 17.28 -14.47
CA GLY A 256 18.34 16.82 -15.86
C GLY A 256 17.92 15.35 -15.95
N MET A 257 18.57 14.47 -15.18
CA MET A 257 18.23 13.05 -15.14
C MET A 257 16.79 12.81 -14.67
N LEU A 258 16.36 13.51 -13.63
CA LEU A 258 14.98 13.45 -13.15
C LEU A 258 14.00 13.92 -14.22
N LYS A 259 14.27 15.06 -14.87
CA LYS A 259 13.41 15.58 -15.95
C LYS A 259 13.23 14.57 -17.09
N ASP A 260 14.31 13.89 -17.49
CA ASP A 260 14.26 12.87 -18.55
C ASP A 260 13.51 11.60 -18.12
N ALA A 261 13.41 11.33 -16.82
CA ALA A 261 12.62 10.23 -16.28
C ALA A 261 11.12 10.55 -16.19
N PHE A 262 10.71 11.82 -16.03
CA PHE A 262 9.29 12.15 -15.91
C PHE A 262 8.53 12.02 -17.25
N PRO A 263 7.24 11.60 -17.22
CA PRO A 263 6.50 11.06 -16.07
C PRO A 263 7.01 9.67 -15.67
N LEU A 264 7.15 9.37 -14.37
CA LEU A 264 7.78 8.12 -13.91
C LEU A 264 7.09 6.84 -14.43
N LEU A 265 5.81 6.90 -14.76
CA LEU A 265 5.04 5.80 -15.34
C LEU A 265 3.88 6.34 -16.17
N ALA A 266 3.43 5.55 -17.13
CA ALA A 266 2.22 5.81 -17.92
C ALA A 266 0.97 5.23 -17.25
N SER A 267 1.10 4.04 -16.64
CA SER A 267 0.04 3.48 -15.81
C SER A 267 0.59 2.48 -14.81
N PHE A 268 -0.16 2.24 -13.74
CA PHE A 268 0.08 1.24 -12.71
C PHE A 268 -1.26 0.54 -12.42
N SER A 269 -1.25 -0.78 -12.26
CA SER A 269 -2.39 -1.51 -11.73
C SER A 269 -1.92 -2.65 -10.84
N GLU A 270 -2.58 -2.85 -9.72
CA GLU A 270 -2.34 -3.95 -8.78
C GLU A 270 -3.68 -4.53 -8.33
N THR A 271 -3.75 -5.85 -8.28
CA THR A 271 -4.87 -6.58 -7.66
C THR A 271 -4.34 -7.64 -6.73
N ILE A 272 -4.94 -7.77 -5.55
CA ILE A 272 -4.66 -8.82 -4.57
C ILE A 272 -5.97 -9.51 -4.23
N GLY A 273 -6.00 -10.85 -4.29
CA GLY A 273 -7.11 -11.68 -3.87
C GLY A 273 -6.70 -12.59 -2.72
N LEU A 274 -7.56 -12.73 -1.71
CA LEU A 274 -7.42 -13.71 -0.63
C LEU A 274 -8.63 -14.64 -0.65
N ASN A 275 -8.37 -15.94 -0.66
CA ASN A 275 -9.40 -16.98 -0.63
C ASN A 275 -9.41 -17.67 0.74
N ASN A 276 -10.61 -17.79 1.31
CA ASN A 276 -10.89 -18.43 2.59
C ASN A 276 -9.99 -17.94 3.74
N LEU A 277 -9.94 -16.63 3.95
CA LEU A 277 -9.23 -16.05 5.09
C LEU A 277 -10.01 -16.34 6.37
N THR A 278 -9.37 -16.96 7.35
CA THR A 278 -9.95 -17.25 8.67
C THR A 278 -9.01 -16.78 9.78
N VAL A 279 -9.59 -16.26 10.85
CA VAL A 279 -8.91 -15.96 12.11
C VAL A 279 -9.60 -16.75 13.21
N SER A 280 -8.88 -17.62 13.90
CA SER A 280 -9.40 -18.49 14.94
C SER A 280 -8.68 -18.24 16.25
N SER A 281 -9.44 -18.12 17.33
CA SER A 281 -8.93 -17.92 18.69
C SER A 281 -9.88 -18.53 19.72
N GLN A 282 -9.44 -18.59 20.98
CA GLN A 282 -10.34 -18.96 22.08
C GLN A 282 -11.49 -17.95 22.28
N MET A 283 -11.34 -16.71 21.81
CA MET A 283 -12.35 -15.66 21.93
C MET A 283 -13.39 -15.69 20.79
N GLY A 284 -13.22 -16.56 19.80
CA GLY A 284 -14.11 -16.64 18.64
C GLY A 284 -13.35 -16.82 17.32
N ASN A 285 -14.12 -17.00 16.26
CA ASN A 285 -13.68 -17.15 14.89
C ASN A 285 -14.23 -16.02 14.02
N GLY A 286 -13.41 -15.50 13.13
CA GLY A 286 -13.83 -14.62 12.04
C GLY A 286 -13.35 -15.15 10.71
N GLY A 287 -14.01 -14.80 9.62
CA GLY A 287 -13.54 -15.18 8.30
C GLY A 287 -14.19 -14.42 7.16
N VAL A 288 -13.55 -14.48 6.01
CA VAL A 288 -14.05 -13.98 4.73
C VAL A 288 -13.68 -14.98 3.65
N LYS A 289 -14.66 -15.40 2.86
CA LYS A 289 -14.43 -16.43 1.83
C LYS A 289 -13.67 -15.89 0.63
N ALA A 290 -13.98 -14.66 0.23
CA ALA A 290 -13.27 -13.97 -0.82
C ALA A 290 -13.07 -12.50 -0.42
N PHE A 291 -11.82 -12.06 -0.41
CA PHE A 291 -11.45 -10.67 -0.23
C PHE A 291 -10.62 -10.22 -1.43
N GLY A 292 -10.92 -9.03 -1.96
CA GLY A 292 -10.20 -8.44 -3.06
C GLY A 292 -9.80 -7.01 -2.77
N TYR A 293 -8.61 -6.64 -3.23
CA TYR A 293 -8.07 -5.28 -3.24
C TYR A 293 -7.62 -4.95 -4.66
N ASN A 294 -7.86 -3.72 -5.11
CA ASN A 294 -7.33 -3.22 -6.37
C ASN A 294 -6.89 -1.76 -6.27
N LEU A 295 -5.80 -1.44 -6.95
CA LEU A 295 -5.25 -0.11 -7.09
C LEU A 295 -4.93 0.14 -8.56
N ALA A 296 -5.27 1.31 -9.08
CA ALA A 296 -4.96 1.70 -10.45
C ALA A 296 -4.57 3.17 -10.52
N VAL A 297 -3.57 3.48 -11.35
CA VAL A 297 -3.21 4.83 -11.75
C VAL A 297 -3.05 4.83 -13.26
N ASP A 298 -3.84 5.62 -13.98
CA ASP A 298 -3.82 5.64 -15.44
C ASP A 298 -4.30 6.99 -16.00
N GLY A 299 -3.98 7.25 -17.27
CA GLY A 299 -4.35 8.49 -17.96
C GLY A 299 -3.14 9.29 -18.46
N PRO A 300 -3.38 10.42 -19.13
CA PRO A 300 -2.30 11.33 -19.51
C PRO A 300 -1.71 12.00 -18.25
N SER A 301 -0.43 12.38 -18.29
CA SER A 301 0.29 12.91 -17.11
C SER A 301 -0.30 14.18 -16.53
N ASP A 302 -1.08 14.94 -17.30
CA ASP A 302 -1.74 16.16 -16.86
C ASP A 302 -3.19 15.94 -16.39
N ALA A 303 -3.73 14.72 -16.51
CA ALA A 303 -5.04 14.34 -16.04
C ALA A 303 -5.10 12.85 -15.64
N MET A 304 -4.19 12.43 -14.76
CA MET A 304 -4.14 11.07 -14.24
C MET A 304 -5.37 10.79 -13.36
N ARG A 305 -5.83 9.54 -13.39
CA ARG A 305 -6.86 9.00 -12.51
C ARG A 305 -6.20 8.04 -11.52
N PHE A 306 -6.44 8.27 -10.24
CA PHE A 306 -6.18 7.28 -9.18
C PHE A 306 -7.48 6.52 -8.88
N GLY A 307 -7.44 5.20 -8.80
CA GLY A 307 -8.56 4.34 -8.47
C GLY A 307 -8.19 3.32 -7.40
N PHE A 308 -9.06 3.15 -6.41
CA PHE A 308 -8.92 2.17 -5.34
C PHE A 308 -10.22 1.36 -5.24
N GLY A 309 -10.11 0.07 -5.01
CA GLY A 309 -11.26 -0.77 -4.70
C GLY A 309 -10.95 -1.86 -3.69
N MET A 310 -11.96 -2.23 -2.92
CA MET A 310 -11.93 -3.29 -1.93
C MET A 310 -13.26 -4.03 -1.95
N ASN A 311 -13.24 -5.35 -1.85
CA ASN A 311 -14.45 -6.16 -1.69
C ASN A 311 -14.22 -7.32 -0.72
N ALA A 312 -15.28 -7.72 -0.02
CA ALA A 312 -15.32 -8.83 0.90
C ALA A 312 -16.65 -9.57 0.75
N GLN A 313 -16.61 -10.89 0.66
CA GLN A 313 -17.78 -11.75 0.45
C GLN A 313 -17.82 -12.91 1.44
N ASP A 314 -19.03 -13.29 1.83
CA ASP A 314 -19.31 -14.31 2.85
C ASP A 314 -18.50 -14.06 4.13
N ILE A 315 -18.57 -12.82 4.63
CA ILE A 315 -17.99 -12.43 5.91
C ILE A 315 -18.73 -13.18 7.03
N SER A 316 -17.97 -13.74 7.96
CA SER A 316 -18.49 -14.48 9.11
C SER A 316 -17.76 -14.06 10.38
N PHE A 317 -18.50 -14.03 11.49
CA PHE A 317 -17.95 -13.77 12.81
C PHE A 317 -18.78 -14.51 13.84
N ASP A 318 -18.12 -15.33 14.65
CA ASP A 318 -18.69 -16.13 15.72
C ASP A 318 -17.86 -15.93 16.98
N SER A 319 -18.44 -15.31 17.99
CA SER A 319 -17.78 -15.08 19.27
C SER A 319 -18.79 -15.23 20.41
N PRO A 320 -18.45 -15.91 21.51
CA PRO A 320 -19.28 -15.94 22.71
C PRO A 320 -19.46 -14.55 23.34
N LEU A 321 -18.64 -13.56 22.98
CA LEU A 321 -18.77 -12.18 23.43
C LEU A 321 -19.77 -11.37 22.62
N MET A 322 -20.18 -11.86 21.44
CA MET A 322 -21.18 -11.20 20.61
C MET A 322 -22.59 -11.60 21.07
N PRO A 323 -23.44 -10.66 21.51
CA PRO A 323 -24.80 -10.99 21.84
C PRO A 323 -25.57 -11.43 20.59
N ALA A 324 -26.32 -12.53 20.69
CA ALA A 324 -26.94 -13.19 19.53
C ALA A 324 -27.89 -12.28 18.72
N ASN A 325 -28.52 -11.31 19.38
CA ASN A 325 -29.42 -10.35 18.75
C ASN A 325 -28.72 -9.36 17.80
N TYR A 326 -27.40 -9.16 17.90
CA TYR A 326 -26.63 -8.32 16.97
C TYR A 326 -26.10 -9.09 15.74
N SER A 327 -26.11 -10.43 15.78
CA SER A 327 -25.59 -11.25 14.68
C SER A 327 -26.21 -10.94 13.31
N PRO A 328 -27.53 -10.69 13.17
CA PRO A 328 -28.14 -10.36 11.87
C PRO A 328 -27.65 -9.04 11.25
N PHE A 329 -27.05 -8.15 12.03
CA PHE A 329 -26.51 -6.87 11.57
C PHE A 329 -25.07 -6.95 11.08
N LEU A 330 -24.39 -8.07 11.30
CA LEU A 330 -23.05 -8.27 10.77
C LEU A 330 -23.09 -8.21 9.23
N PRO A 331 -22.23 -7.41 8.59
CA PRO A 331 -22.11 -7.44 7.15
C PRO A 331 -21.69 -8.84 6.71
N THR A 332 -22.39 -9.40 5.73
CA THR A 332 -22.01 -10.62 5.00
C THR A 332 -21.21 -10.28 3.74
N SER A 333 -21.37 -9.06 3.22
CA SER A 333 -20.56 -8.55 2.12
C SER A 333 -20.36 -7.04 2.20
N PHE A 334 -19.23 -6.59 1.70
CA PHE A 334 -18.84 -5.19 1.61
C PHE A 334 -18.12 -4.93 0.30
N GLU A 335 -18.38 -3.78 -0.33
CA GLU A 335 -17.64 -3.31 -1.50
C GLU A 335 -17.43 -1.80 -1.40
N LEU A 336 -16.22 -1.35 -1.71
CA LEU A 336 -15.85 0.06 -1.75
C LEU A 336 -15.05 0.30 -3.03
N GLN A 337 -15.44 1.29 -3.80
CA GLN A 337 -14.71 1.82 -4.93
C GLN A 337 -14.58 3.33 -4.76
N LEU A 338 -13.35 3.82 -4.90
CA LEU A 338 -12.98 5.22 -4.81
C LEU A 338 -12.17 5.61 -6.04
N ALA A 339 -12.33 6.83 -6.53
CA ALA A 339 -11.45 7.37 -7.53
C ALA A 339 -11.22 8.87 -7.41
N MET A 340 -10.04 9.32 -7.80
CA MET A 340 -9.65 10.72 -7.90
C MET A 340 -9.18 10.98 -9.34
N PRO A 341 -10.04 11.52 -10.21
CA PRO A 341 -9.65 11.89 -11.57
C PRO A 341 -8.91 13.23 -11.61
N ASN A 342 -8.31 13.53 -12.75
CA ASN A 342 -7.73 14.84 -13.10
C ASN A 342 -6.55 15.29 -12.23
N LEU A 343 -5.72 14.36 -11.78
CA LEU A 343 -4.47 14.67 -11.09
C LEU A 343 -3.39 15.13 -12.08
N ASP A 344 -2.83 16.32 -11.86
CA ASP A 344 -1.87 16.98 -12.75
C ASP A 344 -0.42 16.68 -12.33
N PHE A 345 0.03 15.46 -12.64
CA PHE A 345 1.40 15.02 -12.37
C PHE A 345 2.44 15.74 -13.24
N ALA A 346 2.04 16.30 -14.38
CA ALA A 346 2.90 17.14 -15.21
C ALA A 346 3.29 18.42 -14.47
N THR A 347 2.31 19.18 -13.97
CA THR A 347 2.54 20.40 -13.19
C THR A 347 3.28 20.12 -11.88
N PHE A 348 2.95 19.01 -11.21
CA PHE A 348 3.68 18.56 -10.03
C PHE A 348 5.16 18.27 -10.36
N GLY A 349 5.43 17.57 -11.45
CA GLY A 349 6.78 17.28 -11.93
C GLY A 349 7.58 18.54 -12.24
N ASP A 350 6.97 19.51 -12.93
CA ASP A 350 7.61 20.80 -13.24
C ASP A 350 7.96 21.59 -11.97
N ALA A 351 7.06 21.60 -10.98
CA ALA A 351 7.30 22.23 -9.69
C ALA A 351 8.44 21.54 -8.93
N LEU A 352 8.50 20.19 -8.96
CA LEU A 352 9.57 19.43 -8.32
C LEU A 352 10.94 19.75 -8.95
N MET A 353 10.99 19.92 -10.28
CA MET A 353 12.23 20.30 -10.97
C MET A 353 12.69 21.73 -10.67
N ALA A 354 11.79 22.61 -10.23
CA ALA A 354 12.11 24.00 -9.87
C ALA A 354 12.75 24.14 -8.48
N ILE A 355 12.63 23.14 -7.60
CA ILE A 355 13.19 23.18 -6.23
C ILE A 355 14.72 23.26 -6.29
N ASP A 356 15.32 24.16 -5.49
CA ASP A 356 16.77 24.17 -5.27
C ASP A 356 17.17 23.12 -4.22
N PHE A 357 17.85 22.05 -4.64
CA PHE A 357 18.32 20.99 -3.75
C PHE A 357 19.44 21.41 -2.79
N ASN A 358 20.03 22.60 -2.99
CA ASN A 358 21.07 23.16 -2.11
C ASN A 358 20.52 24.17 -1.11
N ALA A 359 19.22 24.48 -1.14
CA ALA A 359 18.60 25.37 -0.18
C ALA A 359 18.55 24.71 1.21
N LYS A 360 18.98 25.44 2.25
CA LYS A 360 19.01 24.95 3.64
C LYS A 360 17.63 24.69 4.22
N GLU A 361 16.60 25.33 3.67
CA GLU A 361 15.20 25.05 3.93
C GLU A 361 14.50 24.90 2.57
N PRO A 362 13.70 23.85 2.35
CA PRO A 362 12.90 23.75 1.15
C PRO A 362 11.93 24.93 1.11
N GLU A 363 12.02 25.77 0.07
CA GLU A 363 11.18 26.97 -0.08
C GLU A 363 9.67 26.66 -0.11
N GLN A 364 9.30 25.40 -0.37
CA GLN A 364 7.94 24.92 -0.39
C GLN A 364 7.81 23.70 0.52
N SER A 365 6.84 23.73 1.44
CA SER A 365 6.48 22.55 2.22
C SER A 365 5.94 21.44 1.30
N GLY A 366 5.99 20.19 1.75
CA GLY A 366 5.41 19.06 1.03
C GLY A 366 3.92 19.28 0.69
N ASP A 367 3.19 20.02 1.52
CA ASP A 367 1.78 20.35 1.32
C ASP A 367 1.58 21.33 0.14
N GLU A 368 2.40 22.37 0.03
CA GLU A 368 2.34 23.30 -1.12
C GLU A 368 2.70 22.60 -2.43
N MET A 369 3.61 21.64 -2.37
CA MET A 369 3.94 20.78 -3.50
C MET A 369 2.79 19.85 -3.88
N ALA A 370 2.15 19.20 -2.90
CA ALA A 370 1.01 18.32 -3.15
C ALA A 370 -0.17 19.07 -3.80
N LYS A 371 -0.38 20.35 -3.45
CA LYS A 371 -1.40 21.20 -4.10
C LYS A 371 -1.23 21.31 -5.62
N LYS A 372 -0.02 21.12 -6.15
CA LYS A 372 0.26 21.15 -7.61
C LYS A 372 -0.38 20.00 -8.39
N LEU A 373 -0.77 18.91 -7.72
CA LEU A 373 -1.54 17.83 -8.33
C LEU A 373 -2.97 18.25 -8.69
N PHE A 374 -3.48 19.34 -8.09
CA PHE A 374 -4.86 19.77 -8.26
C PHE A 374 -4.90 21.00 -9.16
N ARG A 375 -5.25 20.78 -10.44
CA ARG A 375 -5.37 21.86 -11.43
C ARG A 375 -6.34 22.94 -10.94
N GLU A 376 -5.88 24.19 -10.93
CA GLU A 376 -6.63 25.35 -10.39
C GLU A 376 -7.08 25.19 -8.91
N GLY A 377 -6.42 24.30 -8.17
CA GLY A 377 -6.78 23.92 -6.81
C GLY A 377 -8.05 23.07 -6.70
N ARG A 378 -8.54 22.49 -7.80
CA ARG A 378 -9.77 21.68 -7.83
C ARG A 378 -9.49 20.21 -7.51
N LEU A 379 -10.26 19.66 -6.58
CA LEU A 379 -10.27 18.25 -6.24
C LEU A 379 -11.63 17.65 -6.64
N ALA A 380 -11.59 16.46 -7.24
CA ALA A 380 -12.76 15.62 -7.42
C ALA A 380 -12.51 14.25 -6.80
N VAL A 381 -13.49 13.75 -6.05
CA VAL A 381 -13.51 12.39 -5.49
C VAL A 381 -14.78 11.72 -5.93
N GLU A 382 -14.66 10.59 -6.59
CA GLU A 382 -15.76 9.75 -7.02
C GLU A 382 -15.87 8.54 -6.10
N PHE A 383 -17.10 8.16 -5.79
CA PHE A 383 -17.46 6.93 -5.09
C PHE A 383 -18.32 6.11 -6.05
N PRO A 384 -17.73 5.39 -7.03
CA PRO A 384 -18.51 4.65 -8.03
C PRO A 384 -19.43 3.61 -7.38
N LYS A 385 -19.01 3.04 -6.25
CA LYS A 385 -19.80 2.09 -5.48
C LYS A 385 -19.32 1.99 -4.04
N ILE A 386 -20.23 2.14 -3.09
CA ILE A 386 -20.07 1.68 -1.70
C ILE A 386 -21.28 0.81 -1.43
N SER A 387 -21.07 -0.45 -1.05
CA SER A 387 -22.17 -1.35 -0.72
C SER A 387 -21.88 -2.14 0.54
N ALA A 388 -22.92 -2.33 1.34
CA ALA A 388 -22.87 -3.16 2.53
C ALA A 388 -24.18 -3.94 2.64
N LYS A 389 -24.06 -5.24 2.89
CA LYS A 389 -25.19 -6.14 3.03
C LYS A 389 -25.03 -7.02 4.25
N SER A 390 -26.11 -7.22 4.98
CA SER A 390 -26.26 -8.17 6.09
C SER A 390 -27.55 -8.97 5.92
N GLU A 391 -27.98 -9.66 6.96
CA GLU A 391 -29.31 -10.28 6.97
C GLU A 391 -30.44 -9.24 7.04
N VAL A 392 -30.20 -8.06 7.61
CA VAL A 392 -31.24 -7.05 7.91
C VAL A 392 -31.09 -5.72 7.19
N TYR A 393 -30.02 -5.52 6.42
CA TYR A 393 -29.86 -4.36 5.55
C TYR A 393 -29.15 -4.73 4.24
N ASP A 394 -29.42 -3.96 3.20
CA ASP A 394 -28.73 -3.99 1.91
C ASP A 394 -28.76 -2.56 1.36
N ILE A 395 -27.58 -1.93 1.35
CA ILE A 395 -27.39 -0.50 1.05
C ILE A 395 -26.35 -0.38 -0.05
N ASP A 396 -26.66 0.41 -1.07
CA ASP A 396 -25.75 0.88 -2.11
C ASP A 396 -25.66 2.41 -2.07
N VAL A 397 -24.46 2.95 -2.19
CA VAL A 397 -24.19 4.39 -2.31
C VAL A 397 -23.29 4.62 -3.51
N THR A 398 -23.65 5.61 -4.33
CA THR A 398 -22.81 6.15 -5.38
C THR A 398 -22.72 7.66 -5.24
N GLY A 399 -21.64 8.28 -5.67
CA GLY A 399 -21.57 9.74 -5.62
C GLY A 399 -20.29 10.35 -6.12
N LYS A 400 -20.24 11.67 -6.05
CA LYS A 400 -19.12 12.51 -6.43
C LYS A 400 -19.08 13.74 -5.52
N ILE A 401 -17.89 14.06 -5.04
CA ILE A 401 -17.58 15.30 -4.33
C ILE A 401 -16.63 16.10 -5.21
N GLU A 402 -16.90 17.39 -5.38
CA GLU A 402 -15.99 18.35 -6.00
C GLU A 402 -15.73 19.47 -5.02
N GLY A 403 -14.49 19.95 -4.93
CA GLY A 403 -14.17 21.06 -4.06
C GLY A 403 -12.87 21.75 -4.42
N ARG A 404 -12.40 22.62 -3.51
CA ARG A 404 -11.06 23.20 -3.59
C ARG A 404 -10.16 22.69 -2.47
N VAL A 405 -8.86 22.62 -2.75
CA VAL A 405 -7.84 22.24 -1.76
C VAL A 405 -7.33 23.42 -0.93
N ASP A 406 -7.73 24.65 -1.27
CA ASP A 406 -7.35 25.88 -0.56
C ASP A 406 -8.45 26.45 0.33
N THR A 407 -9.65 25.84 0.35
CA THR A 407 -10.76 26.24 1.22
C THR A 407 -11.68 25.07 1.52
N GLU A 408 -12.18 24.99 2.75
CA GLU A 408 -13.17 24.00 3.18
C GLU A 408 -14.61 24.40 2.84
N LYS A 409 -14.84 25.67 2.43
CA LYS A 409 -16.18 26.22 2.19
C LYS A 409 -16.66 26.10 0.74
N ASP A 410 -15.78 25.81 -0.23
CA ASP A 410 -16.16 25.67 -1.65
C ASP A 410 -16.15 24.19 -2.06
N TYR A 411 -17.26 23.49 -1.81
CA TYR A 411 -17.48 22.13 -2.26
C TYR A 411 -18.93 21.88 -2.69
N SER A 412 -19.12 20.88 -3.56
CA SER A 412 -20.42 20.35 -3.94
C SER A 412 -20.39 18.83 -3.87
N MET A 413 -21.53 18.23 -3.61
CA MET A 413 -21.70 16.78 -3.55
C MET A 413 -22.96 16.36 -4.30
N GLU A 414 -22.85 15.29 -5.07
CA GLU A 414 -23.98 14.56 -5.62
C GLU A 414 -23.85 13.11 -5.17
N ALA A 415 -24.87 12.56 -4.52
CA ALA A 415 -24.87 11.18 -4.07
C ALA A 415 -26.24 10.54 -4.23
N THR A 416 -26.27 9.26 -4.57
CA THR A 416 -27.48 8.44 -4.57
C THR A 416 -27.32 7.33 -3.55
N ILE A 417 -28.24 7.24 -2.59
CA ILE A 417 -28.35 6.15 -1.63
C ILE A 417 -29.55 5.28 -2.04
N LEU A 418 -29.34 3.98 -2.11
CA LEU A 418 -30.37 2.97 -2.35
C LEU A 418 -30.37 1.99 -1.18
N ALA A 419 -31.55 1.72 -0.62
CA ALA A 419 -31.73 0.70 0.41
C ALA A 419 -32.83 -0.30 -0.02
N ARG A 420 -32.51 -1.59 0.01
CA ARG A 420 -33.49 -2.68 -0.13
C ARG A 420 -34.03 -3.06 1.25
N ASP A 421 -35.30 -3.41 1.30
CA ASP A 421 -35.98 -3.92 2.50
C ASP A 421 -35.78 -3.06 3.76
N LEU A 422 -35.79 -1.73 3.64
CA LEU A 422 -35.56 -0.81 4.77
C LEU A 422 -36.52 -1.05 5.95
N ASP A 423 -37.75 -1.50 5.68
CA ASP A 423 -38.70 -1.90 6.72
C ASP A 423 -38.21 -3.08 7.57
N LYS A 424 -37.48 -4.02 6.96
CA LYS A 424 -36.82 -5.11 7.67
C LYS A 424 -35.73 -4.57 8.60
N THR A 425 -34.93 -3.59 8.14
CA THR A 425 -33.94 -2.91 8.98
C THR A 425 -34.60 -2.23 10.17
N ILE A 426 -35.66 -1.46 9.94
CA ILE A 426 -36.39 -0.74 11.00
C ILE A 426 -36.93 -1.73 12.02
N ALA A 427 -37.59 -2.82 11.59
CA ALA A 427 -38.13 -3.83 12.48
C ALA A 427 -37.02 -4.52 13.31
N ALA A 428 -35.87 -4.82 12.71
CA ALA A 428 -34.74 -5.41 13.42
C ALA A 428 -34.18 -4.48 14.50
N VAL A 429 -34.06 -3.17 14.21
CA VAL A 429 -33.60 -2.16 15.19
C VAL A 429 -34.63 -2.00 16.31
N GLN A 430 -35.92 -2.01 16.01
CA GLN A 430 -37.00 -1.97 17.02
C GLN A 430 -36.97 -3.19 17.94
N GLU A 431 -36.64 -4.37 17.40
CA GLU A 431 -36.48 -5.57 18.21
C GLU A 431 -35.30 -5.44 19.18
N LEU A 432 -34.15 -4.95 18.69
CA LEU A 432 -33.00 -4.64 19.54
C LEU A 432 -33.33 -3.60 20.62
N ALA A 433 -34.16 -2.61 20.28
CA ALA A 433 -34.54 -1.53 21.19
C ALA A 433 -35.32 -2.01 22.43
N LYS A 434 -35.88 -3.23 22.41
CA LYS A 434 -36.49 -3.86 23.59
C LYS A 434 -35.47 -4.22 24.66
N THR A 435 -34.24 -4.51 24.25
CA THR A 435 -33.11 -4.86 25.13
C THR A 435 -32.12 -3.71 25.33
N ASP A 436 -32.08 -2.76 24.40
CA ASP A 436 -31.22 -1.59 24.41
C ASP A 436 -32.05 -0.32 24.10
N PRO A 437 -32.61 0.36 25.13
CA PRO A 437 -33.55 1.45 24.93
C PRO A 437 -33.03 2.63 24.10
N ASP A 438 -31.71 2.83 24.02
CA ASP A 438 -31.10 3.92 23.23
C ASP A 438 -31.34 3.74 21.72
N LEU A 439 -31.56 2.50 21.27
CA LEU A 439 -31.88 2.18 19.87
C LEU A 439 -33.29 2.60 19.45
N ASN A 440 -34.18 2.99 20.39
CA ASN A 440 -35.47 3.58 20.03
C ASN A 440 -35.27 4.87 19.22
N GLN A 441 -34.34 5.72 19.63
CA GLN A 441 -34.04 6.98 18.92
C GLN A 441 -33.49 6.70 17.52
N VAL A 442 -32.67 5.66 17.37
CA VAL A 442 -32.13 5.22 16.08
C VAL A 442 -33.27 4.75 15.16
N SER A 443 -34.17 3.91 15.66
CA SER A 443 -35.33 3.45 14.88
C SER A 443 -36.21 4.62 14.41
N PHE A 444 -36.55 5.56 15.31
CA PHE A 444 -37.31 6.75 14.94
C PHE A 444 -36.58 7.61 13.90
N GLY A 445 -35.26 7.76 14.05
CA GLY A 445 -34.41 8.43 13.06
C GLY A 445 -34.50 7.80 11.67
N ILE A 446 -34.37 6.48 11.56
CA ILE A 446 -34.48 5.76 10.29
C ILE A 446 -35.88 5.92 9.69
N MET A 447 -36.94 5.87 10.50
CA MET A 447 -38.32 6.11 10.04
C MET A 447 -38.50 7.54 9.49
N MET A 448 -37.91 8.55 10.13
CA MET A 448 -37.94 9.93 9.62
C MET A 448 -37.18 10.03 8.28
N VAL A 449 -36.00 9.43 8.17
CA VAL A 449 -35.21 9.40 6.92
C VAL A 449 -35.97 8.68 5.80
N LYS A 450 -36.65 7.57 6.10
CA LYS A 450 -37.53 6.86 5.15
C LYS A 450 -38.62 7.77 4.60
N GLY A 451 -39.14 8.70 5.40
CA GLY A 451 -40.16 9.66 4.96
C GLY A 451 -39.71 10.56 3.79
N PHE A 452 -38.41 10.75 3.59
CA PHE A 452 -37.85 11.50 2.47
C PHE A 452 -37.52 10.64 1.24
N ALA A 453 -37.63 9.32 1.33
CA ALA A 453 -37.27 8.41 0.26
C ALA A 453 -38.27 8.42 -0.89
N LYS A 454 -37.78 8.30 -2.13
CA LYS A 454 -38.58 7.81 -3.25
C LYS A 454 -38.57 6.28 -3.22
N THR A 455 -39.64 5.66 -3.72
CA THR A 455 -39.66 4.21 -3.94
C THR A 455 -39.42 3.94 -5.43
N ASP A 456 -38.33 3.25 -5.74
CA ASP A 456 -38.04 2.80 -7.10
C ASP A 456 -39.03 1.70 -7.54
N ALA A 457 -39.12 1.44 -8.85
CA ALA A 457 -40.05 0.45 -9.40
C ALA A 457 -39.81 -0.99 -8.88
N ASP A 458 -38.60 -1.28 -8.40
CA ASP A 458 -38.22 -2.55 -7.77
C ASP A 458 -38.42 -2.56 -6.25
N GLY A 459 -39.05 -1.52 -5.68
CA GLY A 459 -39.39 -1.43 -4.26
C GLY A 459 -38.29 -0.84 -3.38
N ARG A 460 -37.14 -0.44 -3.93
CA ARG A 460 -36.05 0.16 -3.15
C ARG A 460 -36.37 1.57 -2.68
N SER A 461 -35.92 1.91 -1.48
CA SER A 461 -35.90 3.29 -0.98
C SER A 461 -34.70 4.02 -1.58
N ARG A 462 -34.93 5.18 -2.19
CA ARG A 462 -33.94 5.99 -2.89
C ARG A 462 -33.89 7.42 -2.36
N TRP A 463 -32.67 7.91 -2.14
CA TRP A 463 -32.38 9.31 -1.85
C TRP A 463 -31.32 9.82 -2.81
N ASP A 464 -31.69 10.78 -3.63
CA ASP A 464 -30.74 11.59 -4.40
C ASP A 464 -30.39 12.83 -3.56
N ILE A 465 -29.17 12.93 -3.09
CA ILE A 465 -28.67 14.00 -2.21
C ILE A 465 -27.78 14.91 -3.03
N SER A 466 -28.12 16.21 -3.06
CA SER A 466 -27.29 17.25 -3.69
C SER A 466 -26.91 18.29 -2.63
N ILE A 467 -25.62 18.61 -2.53
CA ILE A 467 -25.09 19.72 -1.75
C ILE A 467 -24.49 20.72 -2.73
N SER A 468 -25.01 21.94 -2.71
CA SER A 468 -24.53 23.06 -3.51
C SER A 468 -23.36 23.77 -2.81
N ARG A 469 -22.56 24.52 -3.58
CA ARG A 469 -21.41 25.29 -3.07
C ARG A 469 -21.75 26.41 -2.09
N ASP A 470 -23.01 26.82 -2.06
CA ASP A 470 -23.53 27.77 -1.08
C ASP A 470 -24.00 27.07 0.22
N GLY A 471 -23.76 25.76 0.37
CA GLY A 471 -24.13 24.98 1.55
C GLY A 471 -25.60 24.54 1.56
N ALA A 472 -26.38 24.84 0.52
CA ALA A 472 -27.75 24.36 0.39
C ALA A 472 -27.78 22.84 0.17
N VAL A 473 -28.73 22.16 0.82
CA VAL A 473 -28.89 20.71 0.74
C VAL A 473 -30.29 20.41 0.22
N ALA A 474 -30.37 19.54 -0.79
CA ALA A 474 -31.62 18.98 -1.26
C ALA A 474 -31.59 17.46 -1.27
N VAL A 475 -32.76 16.87 -1.00
CA VAL A 475 -32.99 15.43 -1.07
C VAL A 475 -34.13 15.20 -2.03
N ASN A 476 -33.91 14.39 -3.06
CA ASN A 476 -34.89 14.07 -4.09
C ASN A 476 -35.45 15.29 -4.83
N GLY A 477 -34.69 16.40 -4.84
CA GLY A 477 -35.08 17.70 -5.40
C GLY A 477 -35.80 18.64 -4.43
N GLN A 478 -36.05 18.22 -3.19
CA GLN A 478 -36.64 19.05 -2.14
C GLN A 478 -35.55 19.67 -1.27
N VAL A 479 -35.54 21.00 -1.14
CA VAL A 479 -34.59 21.72 -0.30
C VAL A 479 -34.88 21.43 1.17
N VAL A 480 -33.93 20.82 1.86
CA VAL A 480 -34.01 20.51 3.31
C VAL A 480 -33.19 21.49 4.15
N LYS A 481 -32.18 22.14 3.55
CA LYS A 481 -31.39 23.23 4.13
C LYS A 481 -31.16 24.29 3.05
N GLY A 482 -31.46 25.56 3.35
CA GLY A 482 -31.15 26.68 2.47
C GLY A 482 -29.64 26.99 2.41
N PRO A 483 -29.23 27.96 1.58
CA PRO A 483 -27.85 28.43 1.53
C PRO A 483 -27.36 28.90 2.90
N ASP A 484 -26.08 28.70 3.19
CA ASP A 484 -25.42 29.26 4.36
C ASP A 484 -25.48 30.79 4.28
N ALA A 485 -25.73 31.43 5.42
CA ALA A 485 -25.75 32.89 5.49
C ALA A 485 -24.37 33.44 5.10
N PRO A 486 -24.28 34.55 4.33
CA PRO A 486 -23.00 35.19 4.08
C PRO A 486 -22.36 35.57 5.42
N ASP A 487 -21.07 35.28 5.61
CA ASP A 487 -20.31 35.57 6.82
C ASP A 487 -20.49 37.07 7.20
N GLN A 488 -21.43 37.38 8.10
CA GLN A 488 -21.56 38.69 8.73
C GLN A 488 -20.62 38.74 9.92
N ASP A 489 -19.33 38.77 9.65
CA ASP A 489 -18.32 39.11 10.66
C ASP A 489 -17.28 40.04 10.04
N GLN A 490 -17.75 41.23 9.66
CA GLN A 490 -16.92 42.42 9.51
C GLN A 490 -17.81 43.68 9.56
N GLY A 491 -17.96 44.20 10.78
CA GLY A 491 -18.25 45.60 11.07
C GLY A 491 -19.71 46.02 10.95
N LEU A 492 -20.31 46.34 12.11
CA LEU A 492 -21.02 47.60 12.38
C LEU A 492 -21.49 47.57 13.84
N GLU A 493 -20.64 48.08 14.74
CA GLU A 493 -21.13 48.68 15.99
C GLU A 493 -21.83 49.99 15.63
N THR A 494 -23.16 49.97 15.69
CA THR A 494 -24.09 51.11 15.75
C THR A 494 -25.31 50.56 16.50
N ASP A 495 -25.74 51.07 17.65
CA ASP A 495 -26.00 52.48 17.94
C ASP A 495 -25.89 52.84 19.44
N GLN A 496 -25.55 54.11 19.68
CA GLN A 496 -25.97 54.87 20.86
C GLN A 496 -27.38 55.43 20.65
N GLU A 497 -28.23 55.36 21.69
CA GLU A 497 -29.16 56.40 22.22
C GLU A 497 -30.10 55.71 23.25
N GLN A 498 -29.87 55.86 24.58
CA GLN A 498 -30.54 56.80 25.53
C GLN A 498 -32.08 56.69 25.54
N GLU A 499 -32.87 56.59 26.63
CA GLU A 499 -32.80 56.67 28.12
C GLU A 499 -34.27 56.36 28.61
N PRO A 500 -34.75 56.49 29.89
CA PRO A 500 -34.11 56.64 31.20
C PRO A 500 -34.71 55.77 32.35
N ASP A 501 -33.97 55.74 33.47
CA ASP A 501 -34.38 55.78 34.89
C ASP A 501 -35.44 54.80 35.45
N GLN A 502 -35.02 53.92 36.37
CA GLN A 502 -35.50 53.92 37.77
C GLN A 502 -34.85 52.82 38.62
N GLY A 503 -34.18 53.23 39.70
CA GLY A 503 -34.43 52.65 41.02
C GLY A 503 -33.48 51.56 41.55
N GLN A 504 -32.67 52.01 42.51
CA GLN A 504 -32.40 51.35 43.80
C GLN A 504 -31.28 50.31 43.91
N ASP A 505 -30.16 50.86 44.39
CA ASP A 505 -29.49 50.53 45.66
C ASP A 505 -28.77 49.19 45.89
N ALA A 506 -27.56 49.41 46.44
CA ALA A 506 -26.81 48.59 47.38
C ALA A 506 -25.92 47.46 46.82
N ALA A 507 -24.65 47.81 46.64
CA ALA A 507 -23.54 46.95 47.04
C ALA A 507 -23.54 46.83 48.60
N PRO A 508 -22.96 45.78 49.21
CA PRO A 508 -21.50 45.67 49.23
C PRO A 508 -20.88 44.25 49.23
N ALA A 509 -19.72 44.20 48.57
CA ALA A 509 -18.43 43.64 48.99
C ALA A 509 -18.23 42.13 49.32
N PRO A 510 -17.06 41.56 48.95
CA PRO A 510 -16.68 40.15 49.08
C PRO A 510 -16.02 39.85 50.45
N PRO A 511 -15.70 38.57 50.76
CA PRO A 511 -14.27 38.24 50.73
C PRO A 511 -13.88 36.78 50.41
N GLN A 512 -12.73 36.69 49.76
CA GLN A 512 -11.60 35.77 50.02
C GLN A 512 -11.68 34.27 49.64
N GLN A 513 -10.88 33.97 48.61
CA GLN A 513 -10.11 32.75 48.28
C GLN A 513 -9.53 31.98 49.48
N PRO A 514 -9.06 30.71 49.32
CA PRO A 514 -8.43 30.09 48.14
C PRO A 514 -9.34 29.27 47.23
#